data_AF-A0A0A2L4S7-F1
#
_entry.id   AF-A0A0A2L4S7-F1
#
_cell.length_a   1.000
_cell.length_b   1.000
_cell.length_c   1.000
_cell.angle_alpha   90.00
_cell.angle_beta   90.00
_cell.angle_gamma   90.00
#
_symmetry.space_group_name_H-M   'P 1'
#
loop_
_entity.id
_entity.type
_entity.pdbx_description
1 polymer ?
#
loop_
_entity_poly.entity_id
_entity_poly.type
_entity_poly.pdbx_seq_one_letter_code
_entity_poly.pdbx_strand_id
1 'polypeptide(L)'
;MMLRSALCEESTNSHLSSFKYLEDVSADSACLCYNIRRQTQDRNTQDILPVFYLPSVKRVRALVDNPATFAWTGKNPPNSQSLTTLDLTSLREKNLGQLLSVTPRLQKLEWDWNYRWDLSDDAVTDIIDLDQIAAGLSHVKETLTDLSITAGSERYKAELKDPEVQFSGSFRVFSGLDNLKTLQVPIPFLLGFSTSESKANNLPGALPPSLE
;
A
#
# COMPACT_ATOMS: atom_id res chain seq x y z
N MET A 1 13.59 -3.72 18.27
CA MET A 1 13.44 -2.27 18.00
C MET A 1 12.57 -1.62 19.07
N MET A 2 12.86 -0.37 19.46
CA MET A 2 12.17 0.31 20.58
C MET A 2 10.65 0.50 20.36
N LEU A 3 10.18 0.74 19.13
CA LEU A 3 8.75 0.94 18.84
C LEU A 3 7.92 -0.33 19.07
N ARG A 4 8.44 -1.49 18.63
CA ARG A 4 7.79 -2.78 18.87
C ARG A 4 7.62 -3.04 20.37
N SER A 5 8.67 -2.83 21.16
CA SER A 5 8.59 -3.03 22.61
C SER A 5 7.71 -2.01 23.32
N ALA A 6 7.59 -0.78 22.80
CA ALA A 6 6.72 0.25 23.38
C ALA A 6 5.24 0.06 23.04
N LEU A 7 4.92 -0.45 21.84
CA LEU A 7 3.55 -0.45 21.30
C LEU A 7 2.91 -1.83 21.19
N CYS A 8 3.69 -2.90 21.11
CA CYS A 8 3.20 -4.25 20.83
C CYS A 8 3.45 -5.25 21.97
N GLU A 9 4.38 -4.98 22.88
CA GLU A 9 4.72 -5.86 24.00
C GLU A 9 4.09 -5.35 25.30
N GLU A 10 3.37 -6.22 26.02
CA GLU A 10 2.87 -5.95 27.38
C GLU A 10 4.04 -5.98 28.37
N SER A 11 4.95 -5.02 28.29
CA SER A 11 6.06 -4.98 29.24
C SER A 11 5.60 -4.27 30.51
N THR A 12 5.64 -4.99 31.63
CA THR A 12 5.33 -4.47 32.97
C THR A 12 6.32 -3.40 33.47
N ASN A 13 7.38 -3.10 32.70
CA ASN A 13 8.50 -2.24 33.08
C ASN A 13 9.00 -1.29 31.97
N SER A 14 8.24 -1.03 30.90
CA SER A 14 8.70 -0.09 29.87
C SER A 14 8.60 1.35 30.37
N HIS A 15 9.74 1.97 30.68
CA HIS A 15 9.90 3.43 30.77
C HIS A 15 9.72 4.14 29.40
N LEU A 16 9.18 3.44 28.40
CA LEU A 16 9.03 3.93 27.05
C LEU A 16 7.75 4.77 26.95
N SER A 17 7.82 5.84 26.17
CA SER A 17 6.67 6.72 25.93
C SER A 17 5.53 5.93 25.30
N SER A 18 4.29 6.20 25.72
CA SER A 18 3.08 5.62 25.12
C SER A 18 2.69 6.27 23.80
N PHE A 19 3.35 7.38 23.41
CA PHE A 19 3.08 8.14 22.18
C PHE A 19 1.59 8.47 21.95
N LYS A 20 0.81 8.56 23.04
CA LYS A 20 -0.65 8.65 22.99
C LYS A 20 -1.23 9.88 22.28
N TYR A 21 -0.40 10.89 22.00
CA TYR A 21 -0.78 12.12 21.31
C TYR A 21 -0.13 12.25 19.92
N LEU A 22 0.57 11.21 19.46
CA LEU A 22 1.21 11.24 18.16
C LEU A 22 0.14 11.03 17.07
N GLU A 23 -0.13 12.09 16.31
CA GLU A 23 -1.18 12.10 15.28
C GLU A 23 -0.64 11.95 13.86
N ASP A 24 0.59 12.39 13.61
CA ASP A 24 1.24 12.35 12.29
C ASP A 24 2.59 11.63 12.44
N VAL A 25 2.78 10.58 11.64
CA VAL A 25 4.00 9.78 11.64
C VAL A 25 4.51 9.63 10.22
N SER A 26 5.74 10.11 9.99
CA SER A 26 6.50 9.78 8.79
C SER A 26 7.65 8.85 9.16
N ALA A 27 7.68 7.69 8.53
CA ALA A 27 8.77 6.73 8.61
C ALA A 27 9.43 6.63 7.24
N ASP A 28 10.15 7.69 6.88
CA ASP A 28 10.95 7.75 5.66
C ASP A 28 12.23 6.95 5.87
N SER A 29 12.38 5.84 5.14
CA SER A 29 13.68 5.17 5.06
C SER A 29 14.62 6.11 4.29
N ALA A 30 15.68 6.59 4.94
CA ALA A 30 16.66 7.55 4.41
C ALA A 30 17.47 7.07 3.19
N CYS A 31 17.05 5.99 2.52
CA CYS A 31 17.75 5.36 1.40
C CYS A 31 16.99 5.39 0.06
N LEU A 32 16.04 6.31 -0.09
CA LEU A 32 15.11 6.39 -1.23
C LEU A 32 15.69 6.77 -2.61
N CYS A 33 17.00 6.91 -2.78
CA CYS A 33 17.53 7.24 -4.12
C CYS A 33 18.80 6.49 -4.58
N TYR A 34 19.48 5.73 -3.72
CA TYR A 34 20.72 5.03 -4.15
C TYR A 34 20.98 3.65 -3.52
N ASN A 35 20.26 3.23 -2.47
CA ASN A 35 20.62 2.05 -1.68
C ASN A 35 19.53 0.97 -1.52
N ILE A 36 18.40 1.09 -2.23
CA ILE A 36 17.40 -0.01 -2.34
C ILE A 36 18.05 -1.29 -2.91
N ARG A 37 19.22 -1.17 -3.56
CA ARG A 37 20.05 -2.29 -4.07
C ARG A 37 20.72 -3.13 -2.98
N ARG A 38 20.84 -2.65 -1.74
CA ARG A 38 21.56 -3.35 -0.66
C ARG A 38 20.66 -3.87 0.47
N GLN A 39 19.41 -3.42 0.56
CA GLN A 39 18.47 -3.84 1.61
C GLN A 39 17.57 -5.00 1.19
N THR A 40 18.11 -5.98 0.43
CA THR A 40 17.35 -7.19 0.07
C THR A 40 17.28 -8.22 1.20
N GLN A 41 18.01 -8.02 2.30
CA GLN A 41 17.98 -8.95 3.46
C GLN A 41 17.25 -8.40 4.69
N ASP A 42 17.25 -7.07 4.89
CA ASP A 42 16.62 -6.44 6.04
C ASP A 42 15.23 -5.92 5.67
N ARG A 43 14.20 -6.77 5.85
CA ARG A 43 12.81 -6.38 5.63
C ARG A 43 12.34 -5.45 6.75
N ASN A 44 11.97 -4.21 6.41
CA ASN A 44 11.57 -3.18 7.35
C ASN A 44 10.17 -3.40 7.96
N THR A 45 9.39 -4.36 7.46
CA THR A 45 7.99 -4.53 7.83
C THR A 45 7.82 -4.62 9.35
N GLN A 46 8.67 -5.39 10.04
CA GLN A 46 8.57 -5.56 11.50
C GLN A 46 8.88 -4.28 12.30
N ASP A 47 9.54 -3.30 11.69
CA ASP A 47 9.91 -2.04 12.32
C ASP A 47 8.86 -0.96 12.10
N ILE A 48 8.11 -1.06 10.99
CA ILE A 48 7.09 -0.10 10.57
C ILE A 48 5.70 -0.49 11.09
N LEU A 49 5.33 -1.77 11.07
CA LEU A 49 4.00 -2.22 11.50
C LEU A 49 3.59 -1.77 12.94
N PRO A 50 4.50 -1.61 13.92
CA PRO A 50 4.15 -1.07 15.22
C PRO A 50 3.48 0.32 15.18
N VAL A 51 3.74 1.14 14.15
CA VAL A 51 3.14 2.48 14.00
C VAL A 51 1.62 2.42 13.95
N PHE A 52 1.04 1.35 13.40
CA PHE A 52 -0.41 1.18 13.29
C PHE A 52 -1.10 0.90 14.65
N TYR A 53 -0.33 0.60 15.71
CA TYR A 53 -0.85 0.44 17.07
C TYR A 53 -0.96 1.76 17.83
N LEU A 54 -0.51 2.88 17.25
CA LEU A 54 -0.64 4.19 17.89
C LEU A 54 -2.11 4.59 18.03
N PRO A 55 -2.57 4.97 19.24
CA PRO A 55 -4.00 5.11 19.53
C PRO A 55 -4.64 6.35 18.91
N SER A 56 -3.84 7.38 18.60
CA SER A 56 -4.31 8.68 18.11
C SER A 56 -3.77 9.04 16.73
N VAL A 57 -3.11 8.10 16.04
CA VAL A 57 -2.50 8.36 14.74
C VAL A 57 -3.58 8.61 13.69
N LYS A 58 -3.50 9.76 13.02
CA LYS A 58 -4.42 10.20 11.95
C LYS A 58 -3.79 10.07 10.58
N ARG A 59 -2.48 10.31 10.49
CA ARG A 59 -1.69 10.20 9.26
C ARG A 59 -0.47 9.31 9.48
N VAL A 60 -0.27 8.38 8.56
CA VAL A 60 0.97 7.61 8.44
C VAL A 60 1.51 7.78 7.02
N ARG A 61 2.78 8.14 6.92
CA ARG A 61 3.60 8.00 5.72
C ARG A 61 4.67 6.95 6.00
N ALA A 62 4.72 5.89 5.21
CA ALA A 62 5.72 4.85 5.41
C ALA A 62 6.04 4.07 4.14
N LEU A 63 7.32 3.70 4.01
CA LEU A 63 7.72 2.62 3.11
C LEU A 63 7.48 1.29 3.85
N VAL A 64 6.74 0.37 3.25
CA VAL A 64 6.49 -0.96 3.82
C VAL A 64 6.92 -2.02 2.82
N ASP A 65 7.84 -2.88 3.23
CA ASP A 65 8.32 -4.00 2.41
C ASP A 65 7.25 -5.07 2.21
N ASN A 66 7.51 -5.96 1.25
CA ASN A 66 6.65 -7.10 0.92
C ASN A 66 7.21 -8.40 1.49
N PRO A 67 6.87 -8.76 2.74
CA PRO A 67 7.30 -10.04 3.27
C PRO A 67 6.55 -11.17 2.57
N ALA A 68 7.21 -12.32 2.40
CA ALA A 68 6.57 -13.55 1.93
C ALA A 68 5.40 -13.97 2.84
N THR A 69 5.53 -13.68 4.14
CA THR A 69 4.47 -13.83 5.15
C THR A 69 4.26 -12.51 5.86
N PHE A 70 3.13 -11.86 5.60
CA PHE A 70 2.72 -10.67 6.32
C PHE A 70 2.16 -11.06 7.70
N ALA A 71 2.75 -10.51 8.76
CA ALA A 71 2.33 -10.79 10.12
C ALA A 71 2.48 -9.53 10.98
N TRP A 72 1.42 -9.21 11.72
CA TRP A 72 1.43 -8.12 12.69
C TRP A 72 2.35 -8.43 13.88
N THR A 73 2.96 -7.38 14.43
CA THR A 73 3.95 -7.48 15.52
C THR A 73 3.36 -7.79 16.89
N GLY A 74 2.10 -7.40 17.13
CA GLY A 74 1.37 -7.66 18.36
C GLY A 74 0.63 -9.01 18.34
N LYS A 75 0.09 -9.40 19.50
CA LYS A 75 -0.72 -10.63 19.64
C LYS A 75 -1.95 -10.64 18.73
N ASN A 76 -2.54 -9.46 18.52
CA ASN A 76 -3.69 -9.24 17.66
C ASN A 76 -3.35 -8.14 16.65
N PRO A 77 -3.93 -8.18 15.43
CA PRO A 77 -3.87 -7.04 14.51
C PRO A 77 -4.30 -5.74 15.19
N PRO A 78 -3.70 -4.59 14.83
CA PRO A 78 -4.15 -3.31 15.35
C PRO A 78 -5.57 -3.00 14.88
N ASN A 79 -6.18 -1.99 15.49
CA ASN A 79 -7.44 -1.42 15.04
C ASN A 79 -7.31 0.10 15.01
N SER A 80 -6.74 0.63 13.92
CA SER A 80 -6.37 2.03 13.78
C SER A 80 -7.59 2.91 13.49
N GLN A 81 -8.46 3.07 14.48
CA GLN A 81 -9.73 3.81 14.34
C GLN A 81 -9.54 5.31 14.06
N SER A 82 -8.42 5.90 14.45
CA SER A 82 -8.11 7.31 14.21
C SER A 82 -7.47 7.58 12.85
N LEU A 83 -6.97 6.54 12.17
CA LEU A 83 -6.20 6.70 10.94
C LEU A 83 -7.14 7.04 9.79
N THR A 84 -6.89 8.19 9.17
CA THR A 84 -7.71 8.74 8.08
C THR A 84 -6.90 8.98 6.80
N THR A 85 -5.59 9.20 6.93
CA THR A 85 -4.69 9.36 5.78
C THR A 85 -3.55 8.35 5.85
N LEU A 86 -3.30 7.70 4.74
CA LEU A 86 -2.22 6.73 4.60
C LEU A 86 -1.47 6.99 3.29
N ASP A 87 -0.16 7.17 3.41
CA ASP A 87 0.78 7.26 2.31
C ASP A 87 1.74 6.07 2.40
N LEU A 88 1.63 5.17 1.43
CA LEU A 88 2.37 3.92 1.37
C LEU A 88 3.28 3.88 0.16
N THR A 89 4.53 3.51 0.41
CA THR A 89 5.50 3.19 -0.64
C THR A 89 5.87 1.70 -0.61
N SER A 90 6.06 1.11 -1.80
CA SER A 90 6.57 -0.25 -2.07
C SER A 90 5.63 -1.41 -1.80
N LEU A 91 4.64 -1.31 -0.92
CA LEU A 91 3.74 -2.42 -0.59
C LEU A 91 2.95 -2.89 -1.82
N ARG A 92 2.84 -4.20 -2.04
CA ARG A 92 2.12 -4.83 -3.14
C ARG A 92 0.72 -5.27 -2.72
N GLU A 93 -0.15 -5.47 -3.71
CA GLU A 93 -1.59 -5.71 -3.60
C GLU A 93 -1.98 -6.77 -2.57
N LYS A 94 -1.24 -7.88 -2.51
CA LYS A 94 -1.47 -8.98 -1.55
C LYS A 94 -1.42 -8.50 -0.11
N ASN A 95 -0.42 -7.68 0.22
CA ASN A 95 -0.19 -7.20 1.58
C ASN A 95 -0.95 -5.89 1.87
N LEU A 96 -1.30 -5.13 0.82
CA LEU A 96 -2.14 -3.95 0.94
C LEU A 96 -3.48 -4.28 1.62
N GLY A 97 -4.15 -5.36 1.19
CA GLY A 97 -5.44 -5.75 1.80
C GLY A 97 -5.34 -6.04 3.30
N GLN A 98 -4.25 -6.69 3.74
CA GLN A 98 -4.00 -6.94 5.16
C GLN A 98 -3.89 -5.64 5.96
N LEU A 99 -3.20 -4.65 5.41
CA LEU A 99 -3.05 -3.34 6.03
C LEU A 99 -4.37 -2.56 6.02
N LEU A 100 -5.10 -2.56 4.91
CA LEU A 100 -6.38 -1.85 4.82
C LEU A 100 -7.44 -2.42 5.77
N SER A 101 -7.40 -3.74 6.03
CA SER A 101 -8.32 -4.41 6.96
C SER A 101 -8.29 -3.88 8.40
N VAL A 102 -7.18 -3.25 8.82
CA VAL A 102 -7.01 -2.69 10.17
C VAL A 102 -7.20 -1.16 10.21
N THR A 103 -7.59 -0.56 9.09
CA THR A 103 -7.76 0.90 8.93
C THR A 103 -9.20 1.27 8.53
N PRO A 104 -10.21 0.89 9.32
CA PRO A 104 -11.62 0.95 8.90
C PRO A 104 -12.19 2.36 8.74
N ARG A 105 -11.42 3.41 9.04
CA ARG A 105 -11.81 4.82 8.87
C ARG A 105 -10.95 5.57 7.86
N LEU A 106 -10.18 4.84 7.05
CA LEU A 106 -9.30 5.44 6.07
C LEU A 106 -10.11 6.20 5.03
N GLN A 107 -9.78 7.48 4.83
CA GLN A 107 -10.42 8.38 3.87
C GLN A 107 -9.53 8.64 2.67
N LYS A 108 -8.22 8.76 2.90
CA LYS A 108 -7.24 9.05 1.87
C LYS A 108 -6.14 8.00 1.82
N LEU A 109 -5.95 7.40 0.64
CA LEU A 109 -4.86 6.49 0.34
C LEU A 109 -4.01 7.05 -0.81
N GLU A 110 -2.74 7.34 -0.52
CA GLU A 110 -1.68 7.52 -1.51
C GLU A 110 -0.86 6.23 -1.52
N TRP A 111 -0.79 5.57 -2.67
CA TRP A 111 -0.13 4.28 -2.81
C TRP A 111 0.83 4.30 -3.99
N ASP A 112 2.12 4.37 -3.66
CA ASP A 112 3.21 4.32 -4.62
C ASP A 112 3.90 2.96 -4.58
N TRP A 113 4.15 2.36 -5.73
CA TRP A 113 4.95 1.15 -5.81
C TRP A 113 5.74 1.09 -7.12
N ASN A 114 6.88 0.40 -7.08
CA ASN A 114 7.75 0.22 -8.24
C ASN A 114 8.05 -1.27 -8.44
N TYR A 115 7.80 -1.76 -9.65
CA TYR A 115 8.25 -3.09 -10.07
C TYR A 115 9.74 -3.03 -10.43
N ARG A 116 10.50 -4.02 -9.97
CA ARG A 116 11.84 -4.28 -10.49
C ARG A 116 12.01 -5.75 -10.83
N TRP A 117 12.48 -6.00 -12.04
CA TRP A 117 12.69 -7.36 -12.56
C TRP A 117 13.89 -8.08 -11.92
N ASP A 118 14.85 -7.34 -11.38
CA ASP A 118 16.07 -7.87 -10.78
C ASP A 118 15.88 -8.31 -9.31
N LEU A 119 14.74 -7.97 -8.71
CA LEU A 119 14.35 -8.44 -7.39
C LEU A 119 13.64 -9.79 -7.52
N SER A 120 14.33 -10.87 -7.20
CA SER A 120 13.71 -12.19 -7.06
C SER A 120 12.96 -12.27 -5.72
N ASP A 121 11.78 -11.65 -5.63
CA ASP A 121 10.85 -11.78 -4.50
C ASP A 121 9.51 -12.33 -4.98
N ASP A 122 9.01 -13.38 -4.33
CA ASP A 122 7.70 -14.00 -4.62
C ASP A 122 6.53 -13.00 -4.54
N ALA A 123 6.70 -11.90 -3.81
CA ALA A 123 5.68 -10.88 -3.65
C ALA A 123 5.77 -9.73 -4.66
N VAL A 124 6.89 -9.57 -5.38
CA VAL A 124 7.11 -8.48 -6.35
C VAL A 124 7.22 -9.08 -7.75
N THR A 125 6.06 -9.40 -8.33
CA THR A 125 5.96 -9.97 -9.68
C THR A 125 5.75 -8.91 -10.75
N ASP A 126 6.01 -9.28 -12.00
CA ASP A 126 5.65 -8.53 -13.21
C ASP A 126 4.13 -8.46 -13.45
N ILE A 127 3.34 -9.26 -12.73
CA ILE A 127 1.89 -9.23 -12.77
C ILE A 127 1.34 -8.22 -11.75
N ILE A 128 0.40 -7.38 -12.17
CA ILE A 128 -0.46 -6.54 -11.33
C ILE A 128 -1.83 -7.21 -11.24
N ASP A 129 -2.17 -7.72 -10.07
CA ASP A 129 -3.45 -8.40 -9.84
C ASP A 129 -4.55 -7.42 -9.44
N LEU A 130 -5.41 -7.08 -10.40
CA LEU A 130 -6.50 -6.11 -10.21
C LEU A 130 -7.58 -6.63 -9.25
N ASP A 131 -7.81 -7.94 -9.19
CA ASP A 131 -8.83 -8.52 -8.31
C ASP A 131 -8.35 -8.49 -6.85
N GLN A 132 -7.04 -8.69 -6.61
CA GLN A 132 -6.44 -8.50 -5.29
C GLN A 132 -6.52 -7.04 -4.83
N ILE A 133 -6.27 -6.08 -5.72
CA ILE A 133 -6.42 -4.66 -5.38
C ILE A 133 -7.88 -4.36 -5.02
N ALA A 134 -8.84 -4.84 -5.82
CA ALA A 134 -10.27 -4.67 -5.55
C ALA A 134 -10.66 -5.27 -4.19
N ALA A 135 -10.19 -6.49 -3.90
CA ALA A 135 -10.43 -7.17 -2.63
C ALA A 135 -9.82 -6.38 -1.46
N GLY A 136 -8.60 -5.86 -1.59
CA GLY A 136 -7.96 -5.05 -0.55
C GLY A 136 -8.71 -3.75 -0.28
N LEU A 137 -9.07 -3.01 -1.34
CA LEU A 137 -9.82 -1.75 -1.23
C LEU A 137 -11.24 -1.96 -0.68
N SER A 138 -11.82 -3.15 -0.84
CA SER A 138 -13.15 -3.48 -0.30
C SER A 138 -13.25 -3.31 1.23
N HIS A 139 -12.12 -3.41 1.95
CA HIS A 139 -12.07 -3.19 3.40
C HIS A 139 -12.35 -1.73 3.81
N VAL A 140 -12.13 -0.77 2.90
CA VAL A 140 -12.28 0.67 3.15
C VAL A 140 -13.28 1.32 2.19
N LYS A 141 -14.06 0.53 1.45
CA LYS A 141 -14.99 1.01 0.42
C LYS A 141 -16.01 2.02 0.94
N GLU A 142 -16.40 1.91 2.21
CA GLU A 142 -17.40 2.77 2.84
C GLU A 142 -16.81 4.10 3.32
N THR A 143 -15.49 4.22 3.42
CA THR A 143 -14.83 5.39 4.03
C THR A 143 -13.87 6.11 3.09
N LEU A 144 -13.30 5.41 2.11
CA LEU A 144 -12.31 5.94 1.19
C LEU A 144 -12.95 6.95 0.23
N THR A 145 -12.48 8.20 0.30
CA THR A 145 -12.92 9.32 -0.55
C THR A 145 -11.87 9.71 -1.57
N ASP A 146 -10.58 9.47 -1.28
CA ASP A 146 -9.47 9.91 -2.10
C ASP A 146 -8.47 8.76 -2.31
N LEU A 147 -8.28 8.38 -3.57
CA LEU A 147 -7.34 7.33 -3.96
C LEU A 147 -6.37 7.88 -5.01
N SER A 148 -5.08 7.83 -4.67
CA SER A 148 -3.98 8.07 -5.61
C SER A 148 -3.11 6.83 -5.69
N ILE A 149 -2.99 6.25 -6.88
CA ILE A 149 -2.05 5.18 -7.18
C ILE A 149 -0.98 5.74 -8.09
N THR A 150 0.27 5.54 -7.74
CA THR A 150 1.41 5.70 -8.63
C THR A 150 2.10 4.37 -8.77
N ALA A 151 2.43 4.02 -10.01
CA ALA A 151 3.09 2.76 -10.32
C ALA A 151 4.16 3.00 -11.36
N GLY A 152 5.35 2.46 -11.11
CA GLY A 152 6.48 2.54 -12.03
C GLY A 152 7.19 1.20 -12.21
N SER A 153 8.03 1.15 -13.23
CA SER A 153 9.02 0.09 -13.42
C SER A 153 10.38 0.75 -13.58
N GLU A 154 11.34 0.43 -12.70
CA GLU A 154 12.68 1.03 -12.79
C GLU A 154 13.51 0.34 -13.87
N ARG A 155 14.18 1.14 -14.72
CA ARG A 155 15.19 0.67 -15.67
C ARG A 155 16.54 0.52 -15.00
N TYR A 156 17.32 -0.48 -15.39
CA TYR A 156 18.77 -0.36 -15.26
C TYR A 156 19.31 0.60 -16.34
N LYS A 157 20.30 1.45 -16.00
CA LYS A 157 20.86 2.48 -16.90
C LYS A 157 21.40 1.96 -18.25
N ALA A 158 21.55 0.64 -18.42
CA ALA A 158 22.04 0.01 -19.64
C ALA A 158 20.95 -0.77 -20.43
N GLU A 159 19.70 -0.77 -19.98
CA GLU A 159 18.62 -1.54 -20.62
C GLU A 159 17.85 -0.72 -21.65
N LEU A 160 17.66 -1.33 -22.84
CA LEU A 160 17.01 -0.71 -23.99
C LEU A 160 15.48 -0.87 -23.99
N LYS A 161 14.92 -1.71 -23.13
CA LYS A 161 13.47 -1.99 -23.03
C LYS A 161 13.00 -1.90 -21.59
N ASP A 162 11.82 -1.34 -21.39
CA ASP A 162 11.14 -1.38 -20.10
C ASP A 162 10.80 -2.83 -19.72
N PRO A 163 10.86 -3.19 -18.43
CA PRO A 163 10.36 -4.47 -17.96
C PRO A 163 8.89 -4.60 -18.36
N GLU A 164 8.52 -5.74 -18.94
CA GLU A 164 7.13 -5.99 -19.34
C GLU A 164 6.30 -6.27 -18.09
N VAL A 165 5.41 -5.35 -17.75
CA VAL A 165 4.44 -5.50 -16.66
C VAL A 165 3.10 -5.87 -17.27
N GLN A 166 2.39 -6.82 -16.67
CA GLN A 166 1.12 -7.33 -17.16
C GLN A 166 0.01 -7.11 -16.12
N PHE A 167 -1.23 -6.98 -16.59
CA PHE A 167 -2.40 -6.97 -15.72
C PHE A 167 -3.08 -8.32 -15.74
N SER A 168 -3.58 -8.77 -14.59
CA SER A 168 -4.51 -9.88 -14.46
C SER A 168 -5.80 -9.42 -13.76
N GLY A 169 -6.86 -10.21 -13.88
CA GLY A 169 -8.13 -9.94 -13.23
C GLY A 169 -9.03 -8.94 -13.96
N SER A 170 -10.01 -8.40 -13.24
CA SER A 170 -11.05 -7.53 -13.77
C SER A 170 -10.67 -6.06 -13.72
N PHE A 171 -10.87 -5.34 -14.82
CA PHE A 171 -10.76 -3.88 -14.90
C PHE A 171 -11.93 -3.14 -14.24
N ARG A 172 -12.42 -3.64 -13.11
CA ARG A 172 -13.52 -3.08 -12.32
C ARG A 172 -13.11 -2.75 -10.88
N VAL A 173 -11.81 -2.57 -10.67
CA VAL A 173 -11.19 -2.36 -9.35
C VAL A 173 -11.90 -1.32 -8.51
N PHE A 174 -12.27 -0.20 -9.12
CA PHE A 174 -12.81 0.96 -8.40
C PHE A 174 -14.34 1.01 -8.37
N SER A 175 -15.00 0.11 -9.11
CA SER A 175 -16.46 0.19 -9.34
C SER A 175 -17.30 0.05 -8.07
N GLY A 176 -16.78 -0.61 -7.04
CA GLY A 176 -17.45 -0.79 -5.75
C GLY A 176 -17.10 0.25 -4.68
N LEU A 177 -16.39 1.32 -5.04
CA LEU A 177 -15.99 2.39 -4.12
C LEU A 177 -16.99 3.55 -4.19
N ASP A 178 -18.21 3.31 -3.68
CA ASP A 178 -19.37 4.20 -3.84
C ASP A 178 -19.22 5.58 -3.18
N ASN A 179 -18.21 5.77 -2.33
CA ASN A 179 -17.89 7.04 -1.66
C ASN A 179 -16.65 7.74 -2.23
N LEU A 180 -16.00 7.15 -3.24
CA LEU A 180 -14.79 7.70 -3.82
C LEU A 180 -15.12 8.96 -4.65
N LYS A 181 -14.50 10.08 -4.30
CA LYS A 181 -14.66 11.37 -4.96
C LYS A 181 -13.51 11.66 -5.91
N THR A 182 -12.29 11.37 -5.45
CA THR A 182 -11.06 11.63 -6.20
C THR A 182 -10.37 10.31 -6.54
N LEU A 183 -10.12 10.09 -7.83
CA LEU A 183 -9.35 8.95 -8.33
C LEU A 183 -8.20 9.44 -9.22
N GLN A 184 -6.97 9.21 -8.78
CA GLN A 184 -5.76 9.42 -9.57
C GLN A 184 -5.05 8.08 -9.76
N VAL A 185 -5.01 7.58 -10.99
CA VAL A 185 -4.35 6.30 -11.31
C VAL A 185 -3.66 6.36 -12.67
N PRO A 186 -2.63 5.54 -12.93
CA PRO A 186 -2.08 5.40 -14.26
C PRO A 186 -3.16 4.88 -15.21
N ILE A 187 -3.27 5.47 -16.41
CA ILE A 187 -4.25 5.06 -17.44
C ILE A 187 -4.31 3.53 -17.67
N PRO A 188 -3.19 2.79 -17.64
CA PRO A 188 -3.22 1.34 -17.80
C PRO A 188 -4.08 0.58 -16.77
N PHE A 189 -4.31 1.11 -15.57
CA PHE A 189 -5.25 0.50 -14.59
C PHE A 189 -6.70 0.52 -15.06
N LEU A 190 -7.04 1.41 -15.99
CA LEU A 190 -8.39 1.54 -16.54
C LEU A 190 -8.53 0.81 -17.88
N LEU A 191 -7.48 0.86 -18.71
CA LEU A 191 -7.57 0.46 -20.12
C LEU A 191 -6.67 -0.74 -20.50
N GLY A 192 -5.78 -1.15 -19.61
CA GLY A 192 -4.68 -2.06 -19.91
C GLY A 192 -3.54 -1.37 -20.68
N PHE A 193 -2.45 -2.11 -20.94
CA PHE A 193 -1.32 -1.62 -21.73
C PHE A 193 -1.53 -1.74 -23.25
N SER A 194 -2.42 -2.62 -23.70
CA SER A 194 -2.59 -2.93 -25.12
C SER A 194 -3.53 -1.95 -25.83
N THR A 195 -3.03 -1.37 -26.93
CA THR A 195 -3.84 -0.54 -27.83
C THR A 195 -4.77 -1.35 -28.74
N SER A 196 -4.43 -2.62 -29.01
CA SER A 196 -5.24 -3.52 -29.85
C SER A 196 -6.34 -4.24 -29.08
N GLU A 197 -6.21 -4.38 -27.76
CA GLU A 197 -7.19 -5.00 -26.87
C GLU A 197 -7.76 -4.00 -25.84
N SER A 198 -7.98 -2.76 -26.29
CA SER A 198 -8.46 -1.68 -25.42
C SER A 198 -9.68 -2.11 -24.60
N LYS A 199 -9.59 -1.96 -23.27
CA LYS A 199 -10.70 -2.21 -22.35
C LYS A 199 -11.62 -0.99 -22.19
N ALA A 200 -11.54 0.00 -23.09
CA ALA A 200 -12.33 1.23 -23.02
C ALA A 200 -13.85 1.01 -22.91
N ASN A 201 -14.37 -0.06 -23.53
CA ASN A 201 -15.79 -0.41 -23.41
C ASN A 201 -16.23 -0.75 -21.97
N ASN A 202 -15.29 -1.10 -21.09
CA ASN A 202 -15.56 -1.39 -19.69
C ASN A 202 -15.53 -0.14 -18.80
N LEU A 203 -15.02 0.99 -19.30
CA LEU A 203 -14.82 2.21 -18.51
C LEU A 203 -16.09 2.68 -17.77
N PRO A 204 -17.28 2.70 -18.41
CA PRO A 204 -18.51 3.10 -17.71
C PRO A 204 -18.87 2.20 -16.50
N GLY A 205 -18.42 0.94 -16.51
CA GLY A 205 -18.63 -0.01 -15.40
C GLY A 205 -17.42 -0.21 -14.51
N ALA A 206 -16.31 0.50 -14.79
CA ALA A 206 -15.05 0.41 -14.06
C ALA A 206 -14.89 1.54 -13.04
N LEU A 207 -15.46 2.71 -13.34
CA LEU A 207 -15.40 3.89 -12.50
C LEU A 207 -16.60 3.92 -11.52
N PRO A 208 -16.36 4.34 -10.26
CA PRO A 208 -17.45 4.53 -9.32
C PRO A 208 -18.32 5.74 -9.74
N PRO A 209 -19.64 5.69 -9.48
CA PRO A 209 -20.56 6.75 -9.88
C PRO A 209 -20.41 8.05 -9.07
N SER A 210 -19.63 8.02 -7.99
CA SER A 210 -19.45 9.12 -7.03
C SER A 210 -18.29 10.08 -7.35
N LEU A 211 -17.53 9.82 -8.43
CA LEU A 211 -16.40 10.67 -8.81
C LEU A 211 -16.86 12.09 -9.16
N GLU A 212 -16.08 13.08 -8.73
CA GLU A 212 -16.34 14.53 -8.92
C GLU A 212 -15.48 15.15 -10.04
#